data_AF-A0A1Z7M7D2-F1
#
_entry.id   AF-A0A1Z7M7D2-F1
#
_cell.length_a   1.000
_cell.length_b   1.000
_cell.length_c   1.000
_cell.angle_alpha   90.00
_cell.angle_beta   90.00
_cell.angle_gamma   90.00
#
_symmetry.space_group_name_H-M   'P 1'
#
loop_
_entity.id
_entity.type
_entity.pdbx_description
1 polymer ?
#
loop_
_entity_poly.entity_id
_entity_poly.type
_entity_poly.pdbx_seq_one_letter_code
_entity_poly.pdbx_strand_id
1 'polypeptide(L)'
;MIMDREILLGITGMQWEMMDDGEQKAEDAEAVEMLTSADYFFKNGKHYFVYDETSGSGRKIGKSKIKITGDRIVEIMKAGEMRGGLFFEKDKRTLTCYETPYGQLHFGVWTTGIDVDVKEDEILAEIRYRMEMEDKPMADCCVKIHACSKGEKSAQMVRELMEHQKQDLIKAE
;
A
#
# COMPACT_ATOMS: atom_id res chain seq x y z
N MET A 1 17.08 17.36 9.89
CA MET A 1 17.24 16.21 10.81
C MET A 1 16.50 15.04 10.17
N ILE A 2 16.95 13.80 10.41
CA ILE A 2 16.63 12.64 9.57
C ILE A 2 15.78 11.69 10.42
N MET A 3 14.57 11.37 9.97
CA MET A 3 13.70 10.33 10.57
C MET A 3 14.50 9.05 10.82
N ASP A 4 14.22 8.36 11.93
CA ASP A 4 14.99 7.19 12.36
C ASP A 4 15.06 6.11 11.28
N ARG A 5 16.16 5.35 11.28
CA ARG A 5 16.35 4.25 10.32
C ARG A 5 15.33 3.13 10.52
N GLU A 6 14.81 2.98 11.72
CA GLU A 6 13.77 2.01 12.04
C GLU A 6 12.49 2.76 12.43
N ILE A 7 11.42 2.56 11.68
CA ILE A 7 10.17 3.29 11.82
C ILE A 7 8.99 2.35 12.10
N LEU A 8 7.86 2.95 12.43
CA LEU A 8 6.56 2.30 12.35
C LEU A 8 5.91 2.64 11.00
N LEU A 9 5.41 1.63 10.30
CA LEU A 9 4.75 1.75 9.01
C LEU A 9 3.32 1.20 9.10
N GLY A 10 2.34 2.10 8.95
CA GLY A 10 0.93 1.80 8.75
C GLY A 10 0.58 1.82 7.27
N ILE A 11 -0.15 0.81 6.81
CA ILE A 11 -0.69 0.72 5.45
C ILE A 11 -2.17 0.37 5.56
N THR A 12 -3.02 1.20 4.96
CA THR A 12 -4.48 1.06 4.97
C THR A 12 -5.00 1.11 3.54
N GLY A 13 -5.94 0.26 3.17
CA GLY A 13 -6.59 0.30 1.86
C GLY A 13 -7.57 -0.84 1.65
N MET A 14 -8.05 -1.03 0.43
CA MET A 14 -8.87 -2.18 0.04
C MET A 14 -8.04 -3.14 -0.83
N GLN A 15 -8.05 -4.42 -0.49
CA GLN A 15 -7.52 -5.52 -1.29
C GLN A 15 -8.66 -6.43 -1.69
N TRP A 16 -8.77 -6.74 -2.98
CA TRP A 16 -9.64 -7.81 -3.43
C TRP A 16 -8.97 -9.14 -3.13
N GLU A 17 -9.62 -9.98 -2.35
CA GLU A 17 -9.27 -11.38 -2.27
C GLU A 17 -9.76 -12.08 -3.54
N MET A 18 -8.90 -12.92 -4.10
CA MET A 18 -9.26 -13.76 -5.24
C MET A 18 -9.97 -14.99 -4.69
N MET A 19 -11.27 -15.12 -4.91
CA MET A 19 -11.99 -16.38 -4.63
C MET A 19 -11.68 -17.43 -5.71
N ASP A 20 -11.73 -18.70 -5.29
CA ASP A 20 -11.31 -19.91 -6.02
C ASP A 20 -12.16 -20.22 -7.28
N ASP A 21 -13.31 -19.55 -7.46
CA ASP A 21 -14.24 -19.79 -8.57
C ASP A 21 -14.09 -18.80 -9.75
N GLY A 22 -13.20 -17.81 -9.64
CA GLY A 22 -12.94 -16.83 -10.69
C GLY A 22 -14.03 -15.78 -10.88
N GLU A 23 -15.08 -15.76 -10.05
CA GLU A 23 -16.07 -14.68 -10.02
C GLU A 23 -15.62 -13.61 -9.02
N GLN A 24 -15.03 -12.52 -9.51
CA GLN A 24 -14.71 -11.36 -8.68
C GLN A 24 -15.96 -10.49 -8.50
N LYS A 25 -16.49 -10.38 -7.27
CA LYS A 25 -17.52 -9.40 -6.92
C LYS A 25 -16.89 -8.24 -6.17
N ALA A 26 -17.49 -7.05 -6.28
CA ALA A 26 -17.08 -5.88 -5.50
C ALA A 26 -17.12 -6.16 -3.98
N GLU A 27 -18.00 -7.08 -3.56
CA GLU A 27 -18.19 -7.55 -2.18
C GLU A 27 -16.98 -8.34 -1.62
N ASP A 28 -16.01 -8.75 -2.46
CA ASP A 28 -14.82 -9.51 -2.05
C ASP A 28 -13.61 -8.60 -1.71
N ALA A 29 -13.84 -7.28 -1.62
CA ALA A 29 -12.86 -6.31 -1.18
C ALA A 29 -12.73 -6.32 0.35
N GLU A 30 -11.60 -6.82 0.87
CA GLU A 30 -11.28 -6.70 2.29
C GLU A 30 -10.41 -5.47 2.55
N ALA A 31 -10.68 -4.79 3.67
CA ALA A 31 -9.82 -3.71 4.14
C ALA A 31 -8.47 -4.30 4.60
N VAL A 32 -7.39 -3.94 3.89
CA VAL A 32 -6.03 -4.21 4.35
C VAL A 32 -5.67 -3.19 5.41
N GLU A 33 -5.36 -3.70 6.59
CA GLU A 33 -4.80 -2.93 7.69
C GLU A 33 -3.52 -3.61 8.16
N MET A 34 -2.38 -3.00 7.85
CA MET A 34 -1.08 -3.49 8.27
C MET A 34 -0.36 -2.45 9.10
N LEU A 35 0.10 -2.84 10.29
CA LEU A 35 0.99 -2.06 11.12
C LEU A 35 2.25 -2.87 11.39
N THR A 36 3.40 -2.42 10.88
CA THR A 36 4.65 -3.18 10.96
C THR A 36 5.85 -2.28 11.21
N SER A 37 6.97 -2.88 11.61
CA SER A 37 8.26 -2.18 11.64
C SER A 37 8.88 -2.17 10.26
N ALA A 38 9.49 -1.05 9.87
CA ALA A 38 10.16 -0.93 8.58
C ALA A 38 11.51 -0.22 8.70
N ASP A 39 12.43 -0.58 7.82
CA ASP A 39 13.65 0.17 7.59
C ASP A 39 13.33 1.37 6.69
N TYR A 40 13.63 2.57 7.17
CA TYR A 40 13.56 3.82 6.40
C TYR A 40 14.94 4.28 5.94
N PHE A 41 15.01 4.80 4.71
CA PHE A 41 16.14 5.59 4.27
C PHE A 41 15.75 6.58 3.18
N PHE A 42 16.39 7.75 3.21
CA PHE A 42 16.29 8.75 2.16
C PHE A 42 17.52 8.71 1.27
N LYS A 43 17.34 8.48 -0.03
CA LYS A 43 18.46 8.39 -0.99
C LYS A 43 18.06 8.96 -2.34
N ASN A 44 18.91 9.82 -2.91
CA ASN A 44 18.70 10.42 -4.24
C ASN A 44 17.34 11.12 -4.40
N GLY A 45 16.89 11.85 -3.37
CA GLY A 45 15.61 12.56 -3.40
C GLY A 45 14.38 11.67 -3.25
N LYS A 46 14.54 10.45 -2.75
CA LYS A 46 13.49 9.43 -2.68
C LYS A 46 13.43 8.82 -1.29
N HIS A 47 12.20 8.64 -0.80
CA HIS A 47 11.93 7.94 0.45
C HIS A 47 11.77 6.44 0.15
N TYR A 48 12.38 5.61 0.98
CA TYR A 48 12.30 4.16 0.88
C TYR A 48 11.86 3.59 2.22
N PHE A 49 10.92 2.64 2.16
CA PHE A 49 10.47 1.84 3.30
C PHE A 49 10.60 0.37 2.92
N VAL A 50 11.33 -0.40 3.72
CA VAL A 50 11.51 -1.85 3.51
C VAL A 50 11.01 -2.58 4.73
N TYR A 51 10.08 -3.50 4.54
CA TYR A 51 9.47 -4.27 5.63
C TYR A 51 9.31 -5.74 5.25
N ASP A 52 9.22 -6.58 6.26
CA ASP A 52 8.91 -7.99 6.09
C ASP A 52 7.39 -8.18 6.10
N GLU A 53 6.89 -9.00 5.16
CA GLU A 53 5.49 -9.42 5.15
C GLU A 53 5.36 -10.73 5.91
N THR A 54 4.36 -10.79 6.80
CA THR A 54 4.08 -11.95 7.65
C THR A 54 2.64 -12.44 7.44
N SER A 55 2.44 -13.75 7.47
CA SER A 55 1.10 -14.34 7.52
C SER A 55 0.41 -14.07 8.86
N GLY A 56 -0.89 -14.37 8.96
CA GLY A 56 -1.63 -14.32 10.23
C GLY A 56 -1.04 -15.19 11.34
N SER A 57 -0.24 -16.21 11.00
CA SER A 57 0.51 -17.04 11.96
C SER A 57 1.86 -16.45 12.38
N GLY A 58 2.20 -15.23 11.93
CA GLY A 58 3.48 -14.56 12.19
C GLY A 58 4.66 -15.09 11.39
N ARG A 59 4.44 -16.02 10.46
CA ARG A 59 5.48 -16.56 9.58
C ARG A 59 5.84 -15.53 8.53
N LYS A 60 7.13 -15.25 8.33
CA LYS A 60 7.60 -14.42 7.22
C LYS A 60 7.28 -15.09 5.88
N ILE A 61 6.51 -14.41 5.05
CA ILE A 61 6.08 -14.86 3.71
C ILE A 61 6.72 -14.07 2.59
N GLY A 62 7.28 -12.90 2.91
CA GLY A 62 7.86 -12.02 1.90
C GLY A 62 8.61 -10.83 2.46
N LYS A 63 9.02 -9.97 1.53
CA LYS A 63 9.63 -8.67 1.79
C LYS A 63 9.07 -7.69 0.78
N SER A 64 8.67 -6.53 1.29
CA SER A 64 8.11 -5.48 0.48
C SER A 64 8.89 -4.19 0.63
N LYS A 65 8.89 -3.41 -0.45
CA LYS A 65 9.56 -2.13 -0.54
C LYS A 65 8.61 -1.11 -1.14
N ILE A 66 8.40 -0.03 -0.41
CA ILE A 66 7.70 1.16 -0.89
C ILE A 66 8.76 2.21 -1.21
N LYS A 67 8.59 2.89 -2.34
CA LYS A 67 9.46 3.98 -2.78
C LYS A 67 8.59 5.15 -3.22
N ILE A 68 8.82 6.32 -2.63
CA ILE A 68 8.15 7.57 -2.97
C ILE A 68 9.16 8.50 -3.65
N THR A 69 8.81 8.99 -4.84
CA THR A 69 9.62 9.95 -5.60
C THR A 69 8.84 11.24 -5.80
N GLY A 70 9.20 12.27 -5.02
CA GLY A 70 8.44 13.52 -4.98
C GLY A 70 7.00 13.29 -4.55
N ASP A 71 6.07 13.99 -5.19
CA ASP A 71 4.63 13.99 -4.95
C ASP A 71 3.84 13.32 -6.09
N ARG A 72 4.52 12.71 -7.07
CA ARG A 72 3.89 12.19 -8.31
C ARG A 72 4.03 10.71 -8.54
N ILE A 73 4.97 10.03 -7.88
CA ILE A 73 5.30 8.63 -8.16
C ILE A 73 5.46 7.84 -6.86
N VAL A 74 4.73 6.73 -6.77
CA VAL A 74 4.89 5.73 -5.71
C VAL A 74 5.03 4.34 -6.33
N GLU A 75 6.01 3.58 -5.85
CA GLU A 75 6.26 2.22 -6.27
C GLU A 75 6.14 1.29 -5.05
N ILE A 76 5.36 0.21 -5.19
CA ILE A 76 5.29 -0.86 -4.19
C ILE A 76 5.79 -2.13 -4.85
N MET A 77 6.89 -2.70 -4.36
CA MET A 77 7.47 -3.93 -4.89
C MET A 77 7.34 -5.02 -3.84
N LYS A 78 6.75 -6.16 -4.22
CA LYS A 78 6.58 -7.34 -3.38
C LYS A 78 7.49 -8.47 -3.86
N ALA A 79 8.11 -9.16 -2.91
CA ALA A 79 8.88 -10.37 -3.15
C ALA A 79 8.52 -11.43 -2.11
N GLY A 80 8.59 -12.71 -2.48
CA GLY A 80 8.24 -13.82 -1.60
C GLY A 80 7.25 -14.78 -2.26
N GLU A 81 6.23 -15.17 -1.50
CA GLU A 81 5.11 -16.01 -1.97
C GLU A 81 4.21 -15.25 -2.96
N MET A 82 4.01 -13.95 -2.75
CA MET A 82 3.44 -13.04 -3.73
C MET A 82 4.54 -12.14 -4.28
N ARG A 83 4.66 -12.06 -5.62
CA ARG A 83 5.68 -11.25 -6.29
C ARG A 83 5.06 -10.30 -7.29
N GLY A 84 5.68 -9.14 -7.46
CA GLY A 84 5.26 -8.17 -8.46
C GLY A 84 5.48 -6.76 -7.96
N GLY A 85 4.88 -5.79 -8.65
CA GLY A 85 4.94 -4.43 -8.18
C GLY A 85 3.88 -3.53 -8.80
N LEU A 86 3.40 -2.61 -7.97
CA LEU A 86 2.52 -1.53 -8.39
C LEU A 86 3.36 -0.29 -8.65
N PHE A 87 3.14 0.32 -9.81
CA PHE A 87 3.72 1.60 -10.18
C PHE A 87 2.58 2.61 -10.32
N PHE A 88 2.51 3.53 -9.37
CA PHE A 88 1.56 4.63 -9.38
C PHE A 88 2.28 5.87 -9.88
N GLU A 89 1.77 6.45 -10.96
CA GLU A 89 2.17 7.76 -11.44
C GLU A 89 0.92 8.58 -11.72
N LYS A 90 0.83 9.73 -11.07
CA LYS A 90 -0.34 10.60 -11.14
C LYS A 90 -0.74 10.88 -12.60
N ASP A 91 -2.02 10.66 -12.89
CA ASP A 91 -2.66 10.82 -14.20
C ASP A 91 -2.16 9.85 -15.28
N LYS A 92 -1.60 8.70 -14.89
CA LYS A 92 -1.16 7.65 -15.82
C LYS A 92 -1.75 6.28 -15.52
N ARG A 93 -1.83 5.51 -16.60
CA ARG A 93 -2.18 4.09 -16.61
C ARG A 93 -0.92 3.23 -16.56
N THR A 94 -0.91 2.22 -15.71
CA THR A 94 0.10 1.16 -15.71
C THR A 94 -0.56 -0.20 -15.78
N LEU A 95 0.10 -1.16 -16.44
CA LEU A 95 -0.29 -2.56 -16.40
C LEU A 95 0.58 -3.24 -15.34
N THR A 96 -0.06 -3.94 -14.40
CA THR A 96 0.59 -4.65 -13.32
C THR A 96 0.39 -6.15 -13.48
N CYS A 97 1.42 -6.92 -13.12
CA CYS A 97 1.36 -8.37 -12.99
C CYS A 97 1.73 -8.75 -11.56
N TYR A 98 0.81 -9.44 -10.88
CA TYR A 98 1.08 -10.14 -9.62
C TYR A 98 1.23 -11.63 -9.87
N GLU A 99 2.36 -12.19 -9.44
CA GLU A 99 2.55 -13.62 -9.33
C GLU A 99 2.05 -14.06 -7.95
N THR A 100 0.99 -14.86 -7.94
CA THR A 100 0.46 -15.51 -6.74
C THR A 100 0.76 -17.01 -6.82
N PRO A 101 0.61 -17.77 -5.72
CA PRO A 101 0.71 -19.23 -5.76
C PRO A 101 -0.29 -19.91 -6.73
N TYR A 102 -1.35 -19.20 -7.13
CA TYR A 102 -2.42 -19.71 -7.99
C TYR A 102 -2.26 -19.31 -9.47
N GLY A 103 -1.26 -18.47 -9.79
CA GLY A 103 -1.01 -18.03 -11.16
C GLY A 103 -0.65 -16.55 -11.25
N GLN A 104 -0.65 -16.03 -12.49
CA GLN A 104 -0.41 -14.62 -12.75
C GLN A 104 -1.73 -13.85 -12.85
N LEU A 105 -1.83 -12.77 -12.10
CA LEU A 105 -2.93 -11.82 -12.14
C LEU A 105 -2.47 -10.54 -12.85
N HIS A 106 -3.09 -10.25 -13.99
CA HIS A 106 -2.84 -9.05 -14.78
C HIS A 106 -4.01 -8.08 -14.64
N PHE A 107 -3.71 -6.82 -14.29
CA PHE A 107 -4.73 -5.78 -14.17
C PHE A 107 -4.13 -4.40 -14.44
N GLY A 108 -4.97 -3.51 -14.94
CA GLY A 108 -4.66 -2.10 -15.14
C GLY A 108 -4.83 -1.30 -13.86
N VAL A 109 -4.00 -0.29 -13.68
CA VAL A 109 -4.08 0.69 -12.61
C VAL A 109 -4.06 2.07 -13.25
N TRP A 110 -5.17 2.81 -13.09
CA TRP A 110 -5.25 4.21 -13.46
C TRP A 110 -5.11 5.08 -12.22
N THR A 111 -3.97 5.78 -12.06
CA THR A 111 -3.72 6.58 -10.86
C THR A 111 -4.41 7.94 -10.98
N THR A 112 -5.47 8.17 -10.19
CA THR A 112 -6.28 9.39 -10.22
C THR A 112 -5.75 10.47 -9.28
N GLY A 113 -4.96 10.10 -8.28
CA GLY A 113 -4.41 11.06 -7.33
C GLY A 113 -3.26 10.48 -6.51
N ILE A 114 -2.30 11.34 -6.21
CA ILE A 114 -1.26 11.10 -5.21
C ILE A 114 -1.11 12.39 -4.44
N ASP A 115 -1.20 12.29 -3.12
CA ASP A 115 -0.91 13.37 -2.18
C ASP A 115 0.14 12.86 -1.19
N VAL A 116 1.24 13.60 -1.02
CA VAL A 116 2.33 13.24 -0.13
C VAL A 116 2.62 14.42 0.78
N ASP A 117 2.60 14.18 2.09
CA ASP A 117 2.97 15.14 3.13
C ASP A 117 4.18 14.60 3.89
N VAL A 118 5.29 15.35 3.85
CA VAL A 118 6.56 14.99 4.49
C VAL A 118 6.86 15.99 5.59
N LYS A 119 6.85 15.51 6.83
CA LYS A 119 7.26 16.25 8.02
C LYS A 119 8.56 15.67 8.57
N GLU A 120 9.04 16.24 9.68
CA GLU A 120 10.31 15.84 10.30
C GLU A 120 10.32 14.38 10.78
N ASP A 121 9.23 13.95 11.42
CA ASP A 121 9.09 12.61 12.03
C ASP A 121 7.95 11.77 11.43
N GLU A 122 7.34 12.24 10.34
CA GLU A 122 6.13 11.66 9.75
C GLU A 122 6.14 11.81 8.23
N ILE A 123 5.75 10.74 7.52
CA ILE A 123 5.45 10.76 6.09
C ILE A 123 4.07 10.15 5.90
N LEU A 124 3.18 10.94 5.31
CA LEU A 124 1.85 10.50 4.90
C LEU A 124 1.79 10.47 3.38
N ALA A 125 1.24 9.40 2.82
CA ALA A 125 0.92 9.35 1.40
C ALA A 125 -0.47 8.75 1.19
N GLU A 126 -1.28 9.42 0.38
CA GLU A 126 -2.57 8.91 -0.08
C GLU A 126 -2.51 8.72 -1.60
N ILE A 127 -2.83 7.51 -2.05
CA ILE A 127 -2.79 7.10 -3.44
C ILE A 127 -4.21 6.68 -3.81
N ARG A 128 -4.83 7.44 -4.72
CA ARG A 128 -6.14 7.13 -5.28
C ARG A 128 -5.95 6.61 -6.70
N TYR A 129 -6.59 5.49 -7.01
CA TYR A 129 -6.46 4.85 -8.31
C TYR A 129 -7.71 4.05 -8.65
N ARG A 130 -7.89 3.74 -9.92
CA ARG A 130 -8.91 2.82 -10.39
C ARG A 130 -8.26 1.54 -10.87
N MET A 131 -8.78 0.41 -10.42
CA MET A 131 -8.40 -0.90 -10.92
C MET A 131 -9.22 -1.23 -12.17
N GLU A 132 -8.56 -1.79 -13.19
CA GLU A 132 -9.18 -2.21 -14.44
C GLU A 132 -8.83 -3.66 -14.75
N MET A 133 -9.81 -4.43 -15.22
CA MET A 133 -9.61 -5.77 -15.74
C MET A 133 -10.30 -5.88 -17.09
N GLU A 134 -9.59 -6.41 -18.08
CA GLU A 134 -10.06 -6.44 -19.47
C GLU A 134 -10.54 -5.06 -19.98
N ASP A 135 -9.81 -4.00 -19.62
CA ASP A 135 -10.10 -2.60 -19.95
C ASP A 135 -11.47 -2.08 -19.45
N LYS A 136 -12.07 -2.76 -18.46
CA LYS A 136 -13.27 -2.30 -17.76
C LYS A 136 -12.93 -1.82 -16.35
N PRO A 137 -13.50 -0.69 -15.89
CA PRO A 137 -13.44 -0.29 -14.49
C PRO A 137 -13.96 -1.42 -13.59
N MET A 138 -13.14 -1.84 -12.63
CA MET A 138 -13.55 -2.79 -11.60
C MET A 138 -13.90 -2.07 -10.30
N ALA A 139 -13.00 -1.19 -9.85
CA ALA A 139 -13.16 -0.50 -8.58
C ALA A 139 -12.34 0.79 -8.53
N ASP A 140 -12.82 1.76 -7.76
CA ASP A 140 -12.03 2.89 -7.31
C ASP A 140 -11.42 2.54 -5.95
N CYS A 141 -10.10 2.65 -5.85
CA CYS A 141 -9.31 2.17 -4.73
C CYS A 141 -8.52 3.32 -4.10
N CYS A 142 -8.23 3.19 -2.81
CA CYS A 142 -7.35 4.10 -2.09
C CYS A 142 -6.37 3.32 -1.22
N VAL A 143 -5.08 3.68 -1.28
CA VAL A 143 -4.04 3.20 -0.39
C VAL A 143 -3.47 4.38 0.38
N LYS A 144 -3.45 4.26 1.70
CA LYS A 144 -2.87 5.25 2.62
C LYS A 144 -1.66 4.63 3.30
N ILE A 145 -0.57 5.39 3.32
CA ILE A 145 0.70 5.01 3.92
C ILE A 145 1.01 6.04 5.00
N HIS A 146 1.31 5.56 6.19
CA HIS A 146 1.74 6.39 7.31
C HIS A 146 3.04 5.81 7.87
N ALA A 147 4.13 6.53 7.69
CA ALA A 147 5.43 6.21 8.27
C ALA A 147 5.77 7.23 9.35
N CYS A 148 6.18 6.79 10.53
CA CYS A 148 6.60 7.68 11.61
C CYS A 148 7.70 7.07 12.49
N SER A 149 8.47 7.91 13.18
CA SER A 149 9.46 7.47 14.17
C SER A 149 8.82 6.58 15.25
N LYS A 150 9.53 5.54 15.68
CA LYS A 150 9.01 4.56 16.65
C LYS A 150 8.81 5.18 18.04
N GLY A 151 7.64 4.96 18.61
CA GLY A 151 7.29 5.32 19.99
C GLY A 151 5.91 4.81 20.37
N GLU A 152 5.64 4.60 21.66
CA GLU A 152 4.33 4.10 22.14
C GLU A 152 3.18 5.02 21.71
N LYS A 153 3.38 6.33 21.80
CA LYS A 153 2.41 7.34 21.33
C LYS A 153 2.18 7.26 19.83
N SER A 154 3.25 7.05 19.05
CA SER A 154 3.18 6.91 17.60
C SER A 154 2.34 5.70 17.19
N ALA A 155 2.51 4.56 17.89
CA ALA A 155 1.73 3.36 17.59
C ALA A 155 0.24 3.53 17.86
N GLN A 156 -0.12 4.20 18.95
CA GLN A 156 -1.51 4.50 19.25
C GLN A 156 -2.12 5.47 18.24
N MET A 157 -1.39 6.54 17.89
CA MET A 157 -1.80 7.52 16.89
C MET A 157 -2.01 6.89 15.50
N VAL A 158 -1.08 6.05 15.03
CA VAL A 158 -1.22 5.38 13.74
C VAL A 158 -2.45 4.46 13.74
N ARG A 159 -2.71 3.73 14.83
CA ARG A 159 -3.91 2.88 14.94
C ARG A 159 -5.21 3.67 14.90
N GLU A 160 -5.30 4.77 15.64
CA GLU A 160 -6.49 5.64 15.63
C GLU A 160 -6.74 6.23 14.25
N LEU A 161 -5.66 6.62 13.55
CA LEU A 161 -5.74 7.16 12.20
C LEU A 161 -6.12 6.08 11.17
N MET A 162 -5.58 4.86 11.30
CA MET A 162 -5.97 3.72 10.46
C MET A 162 -7.45 3.36 10.64
N GLU A 163 -7.94 3.31 11.88
CA GLU A 163 -9.35 3.04 12.18
C GLU A 163 -10.28 4.11 11.58
N HIS A 164 -9.90 5.40 11.67
CA HIS A 164 -10.68 6.46 11.05
C HIS A 164 -10.70 6.32 9.52
N GLN A 165 -9.54 6.04 8.91
CA GLN A 165 -9.42 5.81 7.47
C GLN A 165 -10.24 4.60 7.00
N LYS A 166 -10.29 3.53 7.78
CA LYS A 166 -11.11 2.35 7.51
C LYS A 166 -12.59 2.70 7.49
N GLN A 167 -13.06 3.47 8.46
CA GLN A 167 -14.45 3.91 8.52
C GLN A 167 -14.82 4.82 7.34
N ASP A 168 -13.91 5.67 6.89
CA ASP A 168 -14.13 6.51 5.71
C ASP A 168 -14.20 5.67 4.43
N LEU A 169 -13.37 4.64 4.30
CA LEU A 169 -13.41 3.70 3.18
C LEU A 169 -14.75 2.94 3.12
N ILE A 170 -15.25 2.47 4.27
CA ILE A 170 -16.53 1.74 4.36
C ILE A 170 -17.74 2.65 4.06
N LYS A 171 -17.68 3.94 4.40
CA LYS A 171 -18.79 4.89 4.19
C LYS A 171 -18.86 5.45 2.76
N ALA A 172 -17.81 5.24 1.96
CA ALA A 172 -17.74 5.71 0.59
C ALA A 172 -18.43 4.76 -0.42
N GLU A 173 -18.85 3.58 0.04
CA GLU A 173 -19.71 2.61 -0.67
C GLU A 173 -21.20 2.86 -0.40
#